data_AF-A0A923L282-F1
#
_entry.id   AF-A0A923L282-F1
#
_cell.length_a   1.000
_cell.length_b   1.000
_cell.length_c   1.000
_cell.angle_alpha   90.00
_cell.angle_beta   90.00
_cell.angle_gamma   90.00
#
_symmetry.space_group_name_H-M   'P 1'
#
loop_
_entity.id
_entity.type
_entity.pdbx_description
1 polymer ?
#
loop_
_entity_poly.entity_id
_entity_poly.type
_entity_poly.pdbx_seq_one_letter_code
_entity_poly.pdbx_strand_id
1 'polypeptide(L)'
;MNIRTVTKNGIACAVVESDSVVITDAASALDVLMTAKYEANTENVVIDKKLVAEDFFVLSRGLAGEILQKYINYGGRIAIYGDYSHYTSKPLKDFIYESNRGRDVFFAATQEEALEMLTK
;
A
#
# COMPACT_ATOMS: atom_id res chain seq x y z
N MET A 1 -10.26 9.44 -7.79
CA MET A 1 -8.94 8.79 -7.69
C MET A 1 -8.21 9.02 -9.00
N ASN A 2 -6.95 9.44 -8.93
CA ASN A 2 -6.04 9.55 -10.07
C ASN A 2 -4.76 8.76 -9.77
N ILE A 3 -4.07 8.29 -10.80
CA ILE A 3 -2.75 7.67 -10.69
C ILE A 3 -1.70 8.59 -11.31
N ARG A 4 -0.65 8.87 -10.54
CA ARG A 4 0.56 9.51 -11.04
C ARG A 4 1.70 8.50 -11.10
N THR A 5 2.21 8.26 -12.30
CA THR A 5 3.36 7.37 -12.49
C THR A 5 4.65 8.05 -12.07
N VAL A 6 5.44 7.37 -11.23
CA VAL A 6 6.79 7.79 -10.84
C VAL A 6 7.75 6.65 -11.17
N THR A 7 8.86 6.96 -11.85
CA THR A 7 9.90 5.98 -12.15
C THR A 7 11.14 6.26 -11.32
N LYS A 8 11.59 5.28 -10.54
CA LYS A 8 12.85 5.33 -9.77
C LYS A 8 13.64 4.05 -10.05
N ASN A 9 14.94 4.17 -10.29
CA ASN A 9 15.81 3.04 -10.65
C ASN A 9 15.32 2.19 -11.84
N GLY A 10 14.61 2.81 -12.80
CA GLY A 10 14.01 2.11 -13.94
C GLY A 10 12.74 1.30 -13.62
N ILE A 11 12.27 1.35 -12.37
CA ILE A 11 11.04 0.68 -11.91
C ILE A 11 9.93 1.73 -11.78
N ALA A 12 8.80 1.48 -12.44
CA ALA A 12 7.63 2.35 -12.37
C ALA A 12 6.77 2.03 -11.13
N CYS A 13 6.24 3.07 -10.50
CA CYS A 13 5.29 3.01 -9.39
C CYS A 13 4.07 3.89 -9.67
N ALA A 14 2.89 3.40 -9.33
CA ALA A 14 1.63 4.11 -9.37
C ALA A 14 1.41 4.79 -8.02
N VAL A 15 1.58 6.11 -7.97
CA VAL A 15 1.24 6.91 -6.79
C VAL A 15 -0.25 7.24 -6.86
N VAL A 16 -0.99 6.80 -5.84
CA VAL A 16 -2.44 7.00 -5.75
C VAL A 16 -2.74 8.37 -5.13
N GLU A 17 -3.54 9.17 -5.84
CA GLU A 17 -3.96 10.51 -5.40
C GLU A 17 -5.50 10.60 -5.38
N SER A 18 -6.05 11.04 -4.25
CA SER A 18 -7.49 11.16 -4.04
C SER A 18 -7.80 12.09 -2.86
N ASP A 19 -8.99 12.70 -2.88
CA ASP A 19 -9.52 13.52 -1.78
C ASP A 19 -10.31 12.69 -0.75
N SER A 20 -10.60 11.42 -1.06
CA SER A 20 -11.33 10.48 -0.20
C SER A 20 -10.61 9.15 -0.11
N VAL A 21 -10.92 8.37 0.94
CA VAL A 21 -10.51 6.97 1.08
C VAL A 21 -10.90 6.18 -0.18
N VAL A 22 -9.96 5.40 -0.71
CA VAL A 22 -10.16 4.57 -1.92
C VAL A 22 -9.97 3.09 -1.66
N ILE A 23 -9.31 2.70 -0.56
CA ILE A 23 -9.24 1.31 -0.12
C ILE A 23 -10.11 1.16 1.12
N THR A 24 -11.32 0.63 0.96
CA THR A 24 -12.27 0.37 2.05
C THR A 24 -12.45 -1.12 2.33
N ASP A 25 -12.13 -1.97 1.36
CA ASP A 25 -12.31 -3.41 1.37
C ASP A 25 -11.39 -4.10 0.35
N ALA A 26 -11.45 -5.43 0.28
CA ALA A 26 -10.66 -6.21 -0.67
C ALA A 26 -11.00 -5.94 -2.15
N ALA A 27 -12.23 -5.52 -2.47
CA ALA A 27 -12.66 -5.24 -3.83
C ALA A 27 -12.06 -3.90 -4.31
N SER A 28 -12.25 -2.85 -3.53
CA SER A 28 -11.68 -1.52 -3.79
C SER A 28 -10.15 -1.55 -3.80
N ALA A 29 -9.50 -2.34 -2.93
CA ALA A 29 -8.06 -2.53 -2.99
C ALA A 29 -7.59 -3.19 -4.29
N LEU A 30 -8.36 -4.16 -4.81
CA LEU A 30 -8.07 -4.81 -6.08
C LEU A 30 -8.29 -3.84 -7.25
N ASP A 31 -9.33 -3.02 -7.20
CA ASP A 31 -9.58 -1.99 -8.20
C ASP A 31 -8.39 -1.02 -8.32
N VAL A 32 -7.84 -0.56 -7.19
CA VAL A 32 -6.61 0.27 -7.17
C VAL A 32 -5.45 -0.42 -7.90
N LEU A 33 -5.22 -1.71 -7.63
CA LEU A 33 -4.16 -2.47 -8.29
C LEU A 33 -4.42 -2.63 -9.80
N MET A 34 -5.67 -2.88 -10.20
CA MET A 34 -6.03 -3.02 -11.61
C MET A 34 -5.90 -1.70 -12.37
N THR A 35 -6.28 -0.58 -11.76
CA THR A 35 -6.05 0.76 -12.31
C THR A 35 -4.55 1.03 -12.47
N ALA A 36 -3.72 0.70 -11.48
CA ALA A 36 -2.26 0.84 -11.59
C ALA A 36 -1.68 0.02 -12.76
N LYS A 37 -2.12 -1.23 -12.93
CA LYS A 37 -1.70 -2.09 -14.05
C LYS A 37 -2.13 -1.52 -15.39
N TYR A 38 -3.35 -0.99 -15.49
CA TYR A 38 -3.92 -0.50 -16.74
C TYR A 38 -3.36 0.88 -17.14
N GLU A 39 -3.36 1.84 -16.22
CA GLU A 39 -3.01 3.24 -16.52
C GLU A 39 -1.50 3.51 -16.42
N ALA A 40 -0.82 2.90 -15.46
CA ALA A 40 0.60 3.13 -15.18
C ALA A 40 1.51 1.97 -15.62
N ASN A 41 0.95 0.90 -16.18
CA ASN A 41 1.68 -0.29 -16.61
C ASN A 41 2.62 -0.84 -15.51
N THR A 42 2.12 -0.89 -14.27
CA THR A 42 2.90 -1.35 -13.12
C THR A 42 2.03 -2.05 -12.07
N GLU A 43 2.66 -2.94 -11.32
CA GLU A 43 2.11 -3.64 -10.16
C GLU A 43 2.48 -2.98 -8.83
N ASN A 44 3.25 -1.89 -8.87
CA ASN A 44 3.80 -1.23 -7.70
C ASN A 44 2.92 -0.06 -7.29
N VAL A 45 2.13 -0.22 -6.23
CA VAL A 45 1.22 0.81 -5.71
C VAL A 45 1.88 1.54 -4.55
N VAL A 46 1.90 2.87 -4.61
CA VAL A 46 2.32 3.75 -3.51
C VAL A 46 1.11 4.56 -3.08
N ILE A 47 0.71 4.45 -1.82
CA ILE A 47 -0.52 5.06 -1.33
C ILE A 47 -0.33 5.68 0.06
N ASP A 48 -0.91 6.86 0.26
CA ASP A 48 -0.97 7.50 1.58
C ASP A 48 -1.96 6.70 2.46
N LYS A 49 -1.59 6.42 3.70
CA LYS A 49 -2.44 5.70 4.66
C LYS A 49 -3.79 6.38 4.86
N LYS A 50 -3.90 7.70 4.65
CA LYS A 50 -5.18 8.44 4.73
C LYS A 50 -6.19 8.00 3.67
N LEU A 51 -5.72 7.33 2.61
CA LEU A 51 -6.55 6.81 1.53
C LEU A 51 -6.96 5.34 1.76
N VAL A 52 -6.55 4.76 2.88
CA VAL A 52 -6.86 3.40 3.33
C VAL A 52 -7.75 3.50 4.57
N ALA A 53 -8.81 2.69 4.63
CA ALA A 53 -9.72 2.66 5.76
C ALA A 53 -8.99 2.30 7.07
N GLU A 54 -9.35 2.98 8.17
CA GLU A 54 -8.68 2.80 9.47
C GLU A 54 -8.74 1.36 9.98
N ASP A 55 -9.80 0.61 9.63
CA ASP A 55 -9.97 -0.80 9.97
C ASP A 55 -8.86 -1.70 9.41
N PHE A 56 -8.13 -1.26 8.38
CA PHE A 56 -6.93 -1.95 7.88
C PHE A 56 -5.86 -2.01 8.96
N PHE A 57 -5.68 -0.93 9.73
CA PHE A 57 -4.67 -0.84 10.78
C PHE A 57 -5.12 -1.49 12.11
N VAL A 58 -6.37 -1.95 12.18
CA VAL A 58 -6.89 -2.72 13.32
C VAL A 58 -6.86 -4.21 12.96
N LEU A 59 -5.73 -4.87 13.13
CA LEU A 59 -5.49 -6.24 12.63
C LEU A 59 -6.55 -7.28 13.03
N SER A 60 -7.18 -7.14 14.20
CA SER A 60 -8.26 -8.02 14.64
C SER A 60 -9.51 -7.96 13.78
N ARG A 61 -9.64 -6.95 12.90
CA ARG A 61 -10.73 -6.84 11.92
C ARG A 61 -10.55 -7.76 10.71
N GLY A 62 -9.35 -8.31 10.50
CA GLY A 62 -9.05 -9.20 9.35
C GLY A 62 -8.85 -8.49 8.01
N LEU A 63 -9.25 -7.23 7.90
CA LEU A 63 -9.24 -6.46 6.65
C LEU A 63 -7.87 -6.40 5.95
N ALA A 64 -6.80 -6.18 6.72
CA ALA A 64 -5.43 -6.17 6.17
C ALA A 64 -5.06 -7.50 5.52
N GLY A 65 -5.41 -8.63 6.15
CA GLY A 65 -5.13 -9.95 5.60
C GLY A 65 -5.86 -10.19 4.28
N GLU A 66 -7.14 -9.85 4.23
CA GLU A 66 -7.97 -9.98 3.02
C GLU A 66 -7.42 -9.15 1.85
N ILE A 67 -7.07 -7.89 2.11
CA ILE A 67 -6.52 -6.99 1.09
C ILE A 67 -5.14 -7.46 0.61
N LEU A 68 -4.22 -7.73 1.53
CA LEU A 68 -2.84 -8.05 1.16
C LEU A 68 -2.73 -9.41 0.49
N GLN A 69 -3.58 -10.37 0.87
CA GLN A 69 -3.68 -11.64 0.15
C GLN A 69 -4.09 -11.43 -1.32
N LYS A 70 -4.99 -10.48 -1.62
CA LYS A 70 -5.31 -10.13 -3.02
C LYS A 70 -4.11 -9.54 -3.73
N TYR A 71 -3.36 -8.63 -3.12
CA TYR A 71 -2.16 -8.08 -3.75
C TYR A 71 -1.16 -9.18 -4.11
N ILE A 72 -0.85 -10.07 -3.17
CA ILE A 72 0.07 -11.20 -3.41
C ILE A 72 -0.47 -12.12 -4.52
N ASN A 73 -1.74 -12.51 -4.47
CA ASN A 73 -2.34 -13.42 -5.46
C ASN A 73 -2.33 -12.87 -6.89
N TYR A 74 -2.38 -11.55 -7.05
CA TYR A 74 -2.41 -10.87 -8.34
C TYR A 74 -1.05 -10.24 -8.71
N GLY A 75 0.02 -10.56 -7.97
CA GLY A 75 1.38 -10.08 -8.23
C GLY A 75 1.61 -8.59 -7.95
N GLY A 76 0.69 -7.95 -7.21
CA GLY A 76 0.81 -6.56 -6.79
C GLY A 76 1.76 -6.40 -5.61
N ARG A 77 2.51 -5.30 -5.61
CA ARG A 77 3.29 -4.83 -4.46
C ARG A 77 2.73 -3.49 -3.99
N ILE A 78 2.69 -3.27 -2.69
CA ILE A 78 2.11 -2.06 -2.11
C ILE A 78 3.03 -1.45 -1.05
N ALA A 79 3.20 -0.14 -1.11
CA ALA A 79 3.83 0.65 -0.05
C ALA A 79 2.84 1.69 0.48
N ILE A 80 2.49 1.56 1.75
CA ILE A 80 1.56 2.44 2.44
C ILE A 80 2.36 3.43 3.29
N TYR A 81 2.32 4.71 2.94
CA TYR A 81 3.10 5.72 3.64
C TYR A 81 2.27 6.61 4.56
N GLY A 82 2.88 7.12 5.61
CA GLY A 82 2.32 8.14 6.50
C GLY A 82 2.75 7.94 7.95
N ASP A 83 2.17 8.74 8.84
CA ASP A 83 2.52 8.67 10.27
C ASP A 83 1.83 7.48 10.96
N TYR A 84 2.63 6.60 11.57
CA TYR A 84 2.19 5.47 12.38
C TYR A 84 2.42 5.67 13.88
N SER A 85 2.97 6.81 14.30
CA SER A 85 3.37 7.08 15.69
C SER A 85 2.22 6.99 16.69
N HIS A 86 0.99 7.32 16.25
CA HIS A 86 -0.21 7.22 17.09
C HIS A 86 -0.66 5.78 17.35
N TYR A 87 -0.22 4.81 16.54
CA TYR A 87 -0.53 3.41 16.79
C TYR A 87 0.40 2.85 17.86
N THR A 88 -0.18 2.54 19.01
CA THR A 88 0.56 2.01 20.16
C THR A 88 0.51 0.49 20.25
N SER A 89 -0.32 -0.17 19.44
CA SER A 89 -0.54 -1.62 19.51
C SER A 89 0.70 -2.41 19.08
N LYS A 90 1.12 -3.37 19.92
CA LYS A 90 2.25 -4.27 19.60
C LYS A 90 1.98 -5.11 18.34
N PRO A 91 0.80 -5.72 18.14
CA PRO A 91 0.56 -6.54 16.95
C PRO A 91 0.73 -5.76 15.63
N LEU A 92 0.26 -4.51 15.56
CA LEU A 92 0.45 -3.70 14.35
C LEU A 92 1.92 -3.34 14.13
N LYS A 93 2.66 -3.00 15.20
CA LYS A 93 4.09 -2.72 15.10
C LYS A 93 4.89 -3.93 14.62
N ASP A 94 4.61 -5.10 15.18
CA ASP A 94 5.25 -6.36 14.77
C ASP A 94 4.91 -6.67 13.31
N PHE A 95 3.64 -6.52 12.93
CA PHE A 95 3.18 -6.71 11.54
C PHE A 95 3.85 -5.76 10.54
N ILE A 96 3.97 -4.47 10.87
CA ILE A 96 4.68 -3.48 10.04
C ILE A 96 6.15 -3.86 9.90
N TYR A 97 6.80 -4.22 11.02
CA TYR A 97 8.21 -4.62 11.04
C TYR A 97 8.47 -5.87 10.21
N GLU A 98 7.62 -6.89 10.32
CA GLU A 98 7.71 -8.13 9.54
C GLU A 98 7.44 -7.88 8.04
N SER A 99 6.41 -7.09 7.72
CA SER A 99 6.07 -6.74 6.33
C SER A 99 7.25 -6.04 5.63
N ASN A 100 7.88 -5.08 6.30
CA ASN A 100 9.03 -4.35 5.77
C ASN A 100 10.29 -5.20 5.53
N ARG A 101 10.33 -6.44 6.03
CA ARG A 101 11.38 -7.43 5.74
C ARG A 101 11.00 -8.39 4.61
N GLY A 102 9.76 -8.32 4.14
CA GLY A 102 9.23 -9.07 3.01
C GLY A 102 9.59 -8.42 1.66
N ARG A 103 8.78 -8.72 0.64
CA ARG A 103 9.01 -8.27 -0.74
C ARG A 103 7.85 -7.50 -1.36
N ASP A 104 6.64 -7.69 -0.83
CA ASP A 104 5.41 -7.28 -1.51
C ASP A 104 4.65 -6.19 -0.76
N VAL A 105 4.88 -6.03 0.55
CA VAL A 105 4.11 -5.12 1.41
C VAL A 105 5.07 -4.29 2.23
N PHE A 106 4.91 -2.97 2.15
CA PHE A 106 5.79 -2.02 2.79
C PHE A 106 5.01 -0.91 3.49
N PHE A 107 5.59 -0.40 4.57
CA PHE A 107 5.08 0.68 5.40
C PHE A 107 6.21 1.67 5.64
N ALA A 108 5.98 2.93 5.33
CA ALA A 108 7.00 3.98 5.39
C ALA A 108 6.48 5.27 6.00
N ALA A 109 7.35 6.14 6.52
CA ALA A 109 6.90 7.42 7.08
C ALA A 109 6.55 8.43 5.98
N THR A 110 7.21 8.32 4.82
CA THR A 110 7.06 9.27 3.71
C THR A 110 6.83 8.57 2.38
N GLN A 111 6.26 9.30 1.41
CA GLN A 111 6.11 8.81 0.03
C GLN A 111 7.46 8.44 -0.60
N GLU A 112 8.52 9.19 -0.30
CA GLU A 112 9.85 8.95 -0.85
C GLU A 112 10.44 7.62 -0.35
N GLU A 113 10.34 7.35 0.95
CA GLU A 113 10.74 6.06 1.52
C GLU A 113 9.91 4.90 0.94
N ALA A 114 8.60 5.09 0.74
CA ALA A 114 7.74 4.09 0.10
C ALA A 114 8.18 3.79 -1.34
N LEU A 115 8.53 4.81 -2.11
CA LEU A 115 9.09 4.66 -3.45
C LEU A 115 10.42 3.89 -3.40
N GLU A 116 11.30 4.20 -2.45
CA GLU A 116 12.55 3.47 -2.25
C GLU A 116 12.33 1.99 -1.96
N MET A 117 11.37 1.65 -1.10
CA MET A 117 11.10 0.26 -0.75
C MET A 117 10.66 -0.58 -1.97
N LEU A 118 9.89 -0.01 -2.91
CA LEU A 118 9.42 -0.72 -4.11
C LEU A 118 10.42 -0.75 -5.28
N THR A 119 11.45 0.08 -5.22
CA THR A 119 12.41 0.29 -6.32
C THR A 119 13.85 -0.07 -5.95
N LYS A 120 14.01 -0.80 -4.84
CA LYS A 120 15.27 -1.45 -4.45
C LYS A 120 15.59 -2.66 -5.31
#